data_AF-A0A1Q9EKF9-F1
#
_entry.id   AF-A0A1Q9EKF9-F1
#
_cell.length_a   1.000
_cell.length_b   1.000
_cell.length_c   1.000
_cell.angle_alpha   90.00
_cell.angle_beta   90.00
_cell.angle_gamma   90.00
#
_symmetry.space_group_name_H-M   'P 1'
#
loop_
_entity.id
_entity.type
_entity.pdbx_description
1 polymer ?
#
loop_
_entity_poly.entity_id
_entity_poly.type
_entity_poly.pdbx_seq_one_letter_code
_entity_poly.pdbx_strand_id
1 'polypeptide(L)'
;MKEAKPELLGPGAPSCIPDVQLDQVFYTTPLGFNKSEAILDVFFAYLGALRAQGVDMDLYKSLQDMVKLQWNWKQEADPYGTTVSDLAEVMTRLPRDKLLSGDSLIEQPDGASADAVLLLWPSNMNLARVSPSGLGEAPLKEVGSKIRTLQYYDARA
;
A
#
# COMPACT_ATOMS: atom_id res chain seq x y z
N MET A 1 -32.40 -9.76 6.11
CA MET A 1 -31.90 -9.15 4.85
C MET A 1 -30.82 -10.07 4.33
N LYS A 2 -30.99 -10.65 3.15
CA LYS A 2 -30.07 -11.64 2.58
C LYS A 2 -28.80 -10.94 2.11
N GLU A 3 -27.64 -11.38 2.59
CA GLU A 3 -26.34 -10.90 2.13
C GLU A 3 -26.15 -11.29 0.66
N ALA A 4 -25.93 -10.28 -0.19
CA ALA A 4 -25.55 -10.48 -1.57
C ALA A 4 -24.03 -10.62 -1.63
N LYS A 5 -23.57 -11.84 -1.91
CA LYS A 5 -22.19 -12.15 -2.23
C LYS A 5 -21.88 -11.51 -3.61
N PRO A 6 -20.84 -10.68 -3.77
CA PRO A 6 -20.46 -10.21 -5.10
C PRO A 6 -19.69 -11.33 -5.81
N GLU A 7 -20.41 -12.14 -6.57
CA GLU A 7 -19.86 -12.95 -7.65
C GLU A 7 -19.56 -11.99 -8.82
N LEU A 8 -18.41 -11.33 -8.76
CA LEU A 8 -17.89 -10.51 -9.84
C LEU A 8 -16.44 -10.92 -10.08
N LEU A 9 -16.24 -12.06 -10.75
CA LEU A 9 -15.06 -12.39 -11.56
C LEU A 9 -15.45 -13.62 -12.40
N GLY A 10 -15.54 -13.45 -13.72
CA GLY A 10 -15.86 -14.52 -14.65
C GLY A 10 -14.77 -15.60 -14.71
N PRO A 11 -15.07 -16.79 -15.28
CA PRO A 11 -14.12 -17.88 -15.39
C PRO A 11 -13.03 -17.49 -16.40
N GLY A 12 -11.84 -17.15 -15.89
CA GLY A 12 -10.70 -16.71 -16.71
C GLY A 12 -9.90 -15.54 -16.13
N ALA A 13 -10.29 -15.01 -14.97
CA ALA A 13 -9.46 -14.03 -14.28
C ALA A 13 -8.14 -14.65 -13.81
N PRO A 14 -6.99 -13.99 -14.00
CA PRO A 14 -5.71 -14.49 -13.50
C PRO A 14 -5.80 -14.70 -11.98
N SER A 15 -5.41 -15.89 -11.52
CA SER A 15 -5.53 -16.34 -10.12
C SER A 15 -4.62 -15.61 -9.13
N CYS A 16 -3.91 -14.58 -9.59
CA CYS A 16 -2.99 -13.80 -8.80
C CYS A 16 -3.40 -12.34 -8.92
N ILE A 17 -4.36 -11.92 -8.09
CA ILE A 17 -4.35 -10.52 -7.67
C ILE A 17 -3.10 -10.44 -6.79
N PRO A 18 -2.09 -9.59 -7.09
CA PRO A 18 -1.00 -9.38 -6.16
C PRO A 18 -1.63 -9.00 -4.81
N ASP A 19 -1.10 -9.53 -3.71
CA ASP A 19 -1.53 -9.12 -2.36
C ASP A 19 -1.17 -7.63 -2.18
N VAL A 20 -2.01 -6.74 -2.72
CA VAL A 20 -1.85 -5.29 -2.62
C VAL A 20 -2.29 -4.91 -1.22
N GLN A 21 -1.31 -4.76 -0.34
CA GLN A 21 -1.51 -4.16 0.96
C GLN A 21 -1.33 -2.64 0.84
N LEU A 22 -2.36 -1.89 1.25
CA LEU A 22 -2.29 -0.44 1.38
C LEU A 22 -2.32 -0.08 2.86
N ASP A 23 -1.25 0.54 3.34
CA ASP A 23 -1.14 0.98 4.72
C ASP A 23 -1.39 2.49 4.80
N GLN A 24 -2.43 2.89 5.53
CA GLN A 24 -2.68 4.29 5.87
C GLN A 24 -2.25 4.54 7.32
N VAL A 25 -1.27 5.43 7.50
CA VAL A 25 -0.75 5.80 8.81
C VAL A 25 -1.31 7.17 9.22
N PHE A 26 -1.78 7.26 10.47
CA PHE A 26 -2.23 8.52 11.07
C PHE A 26 -1.39 8.84 12.30
N TYR A 27 -0.76 10.01 12.31
CA TYR A 27 -0.17 10.55 13.53
C TYR A 27 -1.27 11.24 14.34
N THR A 28 -1.46 10.79 15.58
CA THR A 28 -2.58 11.27 16.42
C THR A 28 -2.09 12.11 17.59
N THR A 29 -2.87 13.12 17.93
CA THR A 29 -2.76 13.79 19.23
C THR A 29 -3.27 12.86 20.34
N PRO A 30 -2.98 13.13 21.63
CA PRO A 30 -3.52 12.31 22.72
C PRO A 30 -5.05 12.20 22.70
N LEU A 31 -5.75 13.26 22.27
CA LEU A 31 -7.20 13.23 22.09
C LEU A 31 -7.61 12.31 20.93
N GLY A 32 -6.91 12.40 19.79
CA GLY A 32 -7.15 11.54 18.64
C GLY A 32 -6.90 10.07 18.94
N PHE A 33 -5.87 9.77 19.73
CA PHE A 33 -5.59 8.40 20.19
C PHE A 33 -6.79 7.83 20.96
N ASN A 34 -7.35 8.58 21.91
CA ASN A 34 -8.52 8.15 22.69
C ASN A 34 -9.82 8.11 21.88
N LYS A 35 -9.87 8.74 20.70
CA LYS A 35 -11.02 8.79 19.80
C LYS A 35 -10.69 8.22 18.42
N SER A 36 -9.96 7.10 18.40
CA SER A 36 -9.50 6.47 17.14
C SER A 36 -10.66 6.07 16.23
N GLU A 37 -11.80 5.67 16.79
CA GLU A 37 -13.01 5.32 16.03
C GLU A 37 -13.50 6.50 15.19
N ALA A 38 -13.54 7.70 15.76
CA ALA A 38 -13.98 8.90 15.03
C ALA A 38 -13.04 9.26 13.86
N ILE A 39 -11.74 8.94 13.98
CA ILE A 39 -10.78 9.12 12.89
C ILE A 39 -11.10 8.15 11.74
N LEU A 40 -11.37 6.89 12.08
CA LEU A 40 -11.74 5.87 11.10
C LEU A 40 -13.08 6.19 10.44
N ASP A 41 -14.08 6.67 11.19
CA ASP A 41 -15.37 7.09 10.66
C ASP A 41 -15.20 8.18 9.60
N VAL A 42 -14.39 9.21 9.89
CA VAL A 42 -14.09 10.29 8.93
C VAL A 42 -13.34 9.75 7.71
N PHE A 43 -12.36 8.88 7.92
CA PHE A 43 -11.60 8.26 6.83
C PHE A 43 -12.50 7.44 5.89
N PHE A 44 -13.36 6.58 6.44
CA PHE A 44 -14.27 5.78 5.64
C PHE A 44 -15.43 6.60 5.04
N ALA A 45 -15.86 7.69 5.70
CA ALA A 45 -16.78 8.65 5.10
C ALA A 45 -16.16 9.32 3.86
N TYR A 46 -14.87 9.70 3.94
CA TYR A 46 -14.13 10.23 2.79
C TYR A 46 -14.00 9.20 1.66
N LEU A 47 -13.62 7.95 1.98
CA LEU A 47 -13.57 6.88 0.97
C LEU A 47 -14.96 6.61 0.36
N GLY A 48 -16.03 6.70 1.15
CA GLY A 48 -17.41 6.58 0.65
C GLY A 48 -17.76 7.69 -0.36
N ALA A 49 -17.33 8.92 -0.08
CA ALA A 49 -17.51 10.04 -1.01
C ALA A 49 -16.72 9.84 -2.32
N LEU A 50 -15.47 9.37 -2.22
CA LEU A 50 -14.66 9.02 -3.39
C LEU A 50 -15.31 7.92 -4.24
N ARG A 51 -15.85 6.87 -3.60
CA ARG A 51 -16.56 5.80 -4.33
C ARG A 51 -17.79 6.29 -5.08
N ALA A 52 -18.53 7.23 -4.51
CA ALA A 52 -19.73 7.76 -5.13
C ALA A 52 -19.41 8.59 -6.39
N GLN A 53 -18.26 9.24 -6.44
CA GLN A 53 -17.82 10.07 -7.56
C GLN A 53 -17.05 9.28 -8.62
N GLY A 54 -16.39 8.19 -8.23
CA GLY A 54 -15.50 7.42 -9.10
C GLY A 54 -14.15 8.10 -9.27
N VAL A 55 -13.29 7.52 -10.11
CA VAL A 55 -11.95 8.06 -10.38
C VAL A 55 -12.06 9.28 -11.29
N ASP A 56 -11.57 10.43 -10.80
CA ASP A 56 -11.42 11.64 -11.61
C ASP A 56 -10.18 11.52 -12.51
N MET A 57 -10.41 11.33 -13.80
CA MET A 57 -9.35 11.16 -14.80
C MET A 57 -8.58 12.45 -15.10
N ASP A 58 -9.20 13.62 -14.91
CA ASP A 58 -8.51 14.89 -15.09
C ASP A 58 -7.53 15.12 -13.92
N LEU A 59 -7.94 14.78 -12.70
CA LEU A 59 -7.05 14.75 -11.55
C LEU A 59 -5.91 13.74 -11.76
N TYR A 60 -6.22 12.52 -12.22
CA TYR A 60 -5.18 11.50 -12.44
C TYR A 60 -4.18 11.94 -13.52
N LYS A 61 -4.65 12.60 -14.58
CA LYS A 61 -3.77 13.20 -15.58
C LYS A 61 -2.90 14.31 -15.00
N SER A 62 -3.43 15.15 -14.11
CA SER A 62 -2.63 16.19 -13.46
C SER A 62 -1.51 15.59 -12.58
N LEU A 63 -1.76 14.44 -11.94
CA LEU A 63 -0.74 13.69 -11.21
C LEU A 63 0.32 13.13 -12.16
N GLN A 64 -0.07 12.57 -13.31
CA GLN A 64 0.85 12.13 -14.35
C GLN A 64 1.78 13.27 -14.78
N ASP A 65 1.24 14.46 -15.04
CA ASP A 65 2.02 15.62 -15.48
C ASP A 65 3.01 16.08 -14.39
N MET A 66 2.59 16.06 -13.12
CA MET A 66 3.46 16.39 -11.98
C MET A 66 4.61 15.38 -11.85
N VAL A 67 4.31 14.09 -11.90
CA VAL A 67 5.31 13.01 -11.79
C VAL A 67 6.31 13.09 -12.95
N LYS A 68 5.82 13.36 -14.16
CA LYS A 68 6.68 13.57 -15.35
C LYS A 68 7.57 14.80 -15.20
N LEU A 69 7.08 15.88 -14.61
CA LEU A 69 7.89 17.06 -14.32
C LEU A 69 9.00 16.72 -13.32
N GLN A 70 8.68 16.02 -12.23
CA GLN A 70 9.67 15.57 -11.25
C GLN A 70 10.74 14.68 -11.88
N TRP A 71 10.34 13.77 -12.78
CA TRP A 71 11.26 12.93 -13.52
C TRP A 71 12.24 13.74 -14.39
N ASN A 72 11.71 14.68 -15.17
CA ASN A 72 12.52 15.47 -16.11
C ASN A 72 13.56 16.37 -15.41
N TRP A 73 13.28 16.78 -14.18
CA TRP A 73 14.11 17.72 -13.41
C TRP A 73 14.73 17.07 -12.16
N LYS A 74 14.78 15.73 -12.11
CA LYS A 74 15.38 15.01 -11.00
C LYS A 74 16.87 15.34 -10.90
N GLN A 75 17.33 15.69 -9.70
CA GLN A 75 18.75 15.86 -9.44
C GLN A 75 19.49 14.54 -9.61
N GLU A 76 20.73 14.60 -10.09
CA GLU A 76 21.59 13.42 -10.18
C GLU A 76 21.76 12.79 -8.79
N ALA A 77 21.41 11.51 -8.68
CA ALA A 77 21.50 10.77 -7.44
C ALA A 77 22.96 10.40 -7.13
N ASP A 78 23.27 10.16 -5.85
CA ASP A 78 24.59 9.67 -5.45
C ASP A 78 24.88 8.33 -6.17
N PRO A 79 25.94 8.26 -7.01
CA PRO A 79 26.21 7.10 -7.84
C PRO A 79 26.74 5.88 -7.06
N TYR A 80 27.22 6.04 -5.82
CA TYR A 80 28.02 4.98 -5.17
C TYR A 80 27.26 4.06 -4.20
N GLY A 81 26.07 4.45 -3.73
CA GLY A 81 25.34 3.70 -2.69
C GLY A 81 23.93 3.27 -3.08
N THR A 82 23.02 4.23 -3.14
CA THR A 82 21.58 3.95 -3.31
C THR A 82 21.23 3.57 -4.73
N THR A 83 21.78 4.28 -5.73
CA THR A 83 21.40 4.10 -7.14
C THR A 83 21.67 2.69 -7.67
N VAL A 84 22.82 2.08 -7.34
CA VAL A 84 23.16 0.72 -7.80
C VAL A 84 22.31 -0.34 -7.12
N SER A 85 22.04 -0.17 -5.82
CA SER A 85 21.19 -1.10 -5.06
C SER A 85 19.75 -1.06 -5.57
N ASP A 86 19.20 0.14 -5.78
CA ASP A 86 17.84 0.34 -6.29
C ASP A 86 17.72 -0.25 -7.70
N LEU A 87 18.71 0.00 -8.58
CA LEU A 87 18.69 -0.56 -9.93
C LEU A 87 18.76 -2.09 -9.92
N ALA A 88 19.57 -2.68 -9.03
CA ALA A 88 19.66 -4.13 -8.90
C ALA A 88 18.33 -4.77 -8.46
N GLU A 89 17.58 -4.13 -7.55
CA GLU A 89 16.21 -4.56 -7.19
C GLU A 89 15.28 -4.48 -8.40
N VAL A 90 15.25 -3.33 -9.07
CA VAL A 90 14.35 -3.09 -10.19
C VAL A 90 14.60 -4.08 -11.33
N MET A 91 15.86 -4.47 -11.57
CA MET A 91 16.23 -5.48 -12.57
C MET A 91 15.66 -6.88 -12.32
N THR A 92 15.21 -7.18 -11.09
CA THR A 92 14.55 -8.45 -10.77
C THR A 92 13.05 -8.44 -11.08
N ARG A 93 12.43 -7.25 -11.16
CA ARG A 93 10.98 -7.08 -11.25
C ARG A 93 10.51 -6.49 -12.59
N LEU A 94 11.30 -5.61 -13.20
CA LEU A 94 10.92 -4.88 -14.41
C LEU A 94 11.69 -5.34 -15.67
N PRO A 95 11.07 -5.26 -16.86
CA PRO A 95 11.77 -5.51 -18.11
C PRO A 95 12.81 -4.42 -18.39
N ARG A 96 13.80 -4.76 -19.22
CA ARG A 96 14.98 -3.93 -19.50
C ARG A 96 14.65 -2.49 -19.94
N ASP A 97 13.60 -2.31 -20.72
CA ASP A 97 13.16 -1.01 -21.25
C ASP A 97 12.43 -0.14 -20.22
N LYS A 98 12.04 -0.72 -19.07
CA LYS A 98 11.34 -0.04 -17.98
C LYS A 98 12.19 0.14 -16.71
N LEU A 99 13.45 -0.27 -16.72
CA LEU A 99 14.32 -0.22 -15.54
C LEU A 99 14.47 1.18 -14.93
N LEU A 100 14.41 2.22 -15.76
CA LEU A 100 14.58 3.59 -15.29
C LEU A 100 13.22 4.24 -14.97
N SER A 101 12.20 3.97 -15.76
CA SER A 101 10.94 4.72 -15.71
C SER A 101 9.78 3.99 -15.06
N GLY A 102 9.81 2.67 -14.97
CA GLY A 102 8.61 1.86 -14.71
C GLY A 102 7.97 2.11 -13.34
N ASP A 103 8.76 2.44 -12.32
CA ASP A 103 8.25 2.84 -11.00
C ASP A 103 8.16 4.36 -10.80
N SER A 104 8.71 5.13 -11.75
CA SER A 104 8.87 6.58 -11.60
C SER A 104 7.90 7.39 -12.47
N LEU A 105 7.24 6.78 -13.44
CA LEU A 105 6.34 7.46 -14.37
C LEU A 105 4.97 6.78 -14.41
N ILE A 106 3.93 7.60 -14.42
CA ILE A 106 2.58 7.18 -14.83
C ILE A 106 2.54 7.35 -16.36
N GLU A 107 2.71 6.27 -17.13
CA GLU A 107 2.74 6.37 -18.60
C GLU A 107 1.34 6.52 -19.20
N GLN A 108 0.36 5.77 -18.66
CA GLN A 108 -1.03 5.80 -19.08
C GLN A 108 -1.92 5.76 -17.84
N PRO A 109 -2.64 6.84 -17.51
CA PRO A 109 -3.63 6.83 -16.45
C PRO A 109 -4.72 5.78 -16.78
N ASP A 110 -4.81 4.75 -15.95
CA ASP A 110 -5.81 3.68 -16.06
C ASP A 110 -6.79 3.75 -14.88
N GLY A 111 -8.05 4.07 -15.19
CA GLY A 111 -9.12 4.14 -14.19
C GLY A 111 -9.36 2.81 -13.49
N ALA A 112 -9.20 1.67 -14.20
CA ALA A 112 -9.47 0.35 -13.62
C ALA A 112 -8.46 -0.01 -12.52
N SER A 113 -7.19 0.39 -12.69
CA SER A 113 -6.18 0.23 -11.64
C SER A 113 -6.44 1.13 -10.43
N ALA A 114 -6.96 2.34 -10.66
CA ALA A 114 -7.32 3.27 -9.58
C ALA A 114 -8.58 2.83 -8.82
N ASP A 115 -9.45 2.02 -9.43
CA ASP A 115 -10.61 1.42 -8.77
C ASP A 115 -10.22 0.48 -7.61
N ALA A 116 -8.96 0.03 -7.52
CA ALA A 116 -8.47 -0.74 -6.38
C ALA A 116 -8.65 0.01 -5.04
N VAL A 117 -8.61 1.35 -5.05
CA VAL A 117 -8.90 2.19 -3.88
C VAL A 117 -10.34 2.01 -3.40
N LEU A 118 -11.25 1.64 -4.29
CA LEU A 118 -12.65 1.39 -3.96
C LEU A 118 -12.82 0.11 -3.12
N LEU A 119 -11.83 -0.79 -3.10
CA LEU A 119 -11.82 -2.04 -2.31
C LEU A 119 -11.48 -1.83 -0.83
N LEU A 120 -11.14 -0.61 -0.41
CA LEU A 120 -10.74 -0.28 0.97
C LEU A 120 -11.93 -0.21 1.93
N TRP A 121 -12.55 -1.35 2.21
CA TRP A 121 -13.69 -1.46 3.12
C TRP A 121 -13.25 -1.70 4.57
N PRO A 122 -14.04 -1.27 5.58
CA PRO A 122 -13.76 -1.60 6.98
C PRO A 122 -13.64 -3.11 7.22
N SER A 123 -14.40 -3.92 6.48
CA SER A 123 -14.36 -5.39 6.54
C SER A 123 -13.08 -6.00 5.95
N ASN A 124 -12.26 -5.20 5.26
CA ASN A 124 -11.02 -5.62 4.60
C ASN A 124 -9.83 -4.78 5.10
N MET A 125 -9.79 -4.51 6.41
CA MET A 125 -8.74 -3.69 7.05
C MET A 125 -8.16 -4.39 8.27
N ASN A 126 -6.84 -4.26 8.45
CA ASN A 126 -6.16 -4.52 9.72
C ASN A 126 -5.87 -3.18 10.41
N LEU A 127 -6.13 -3.09 11.72
CA LEU A 127 -5.88 -1.88 12.52
C LEU A 127 -4.81 -2.15 13.56
N ALA A 128 -3.71 -1.38 13.50
CA ALA A 128 -2.69 -1.35 14.53
C ALA A 128 -2.65 0.04 15.18
N ARG A 129 -2.64 0.08 16.52
CA ARG A 129 -2.47 1.31 17.30
C ARG A 129 -1.18 1.23 18.08
N VAL A 130 -0.32 2.23 17.90
CA VAL A 130 0.98 2.30 18.56
C VAL A 130 0.96 3.45 19.56
N SER A 131 1.23 3.16 20.83
CA SER A 131 1.43 4.15 21.90
C SER A 131 2.92 4.15 22.31
N PRO A 132 3.52 5.30 22.66
CA PRO A 132 4.87 5.37 23.21
C PRO A 132 5.06 4.53 24.47
N SER A 133 3.99 4.37 25.25
CA SER A 133 3.95 3.45 26.37
C SER A 133 3.75 2.03 25.84
N GLY A 134 4.84 1.30 25.60
CA GLY A 134 4.83 -0.16 25.35
C GLY A 134 4.34 -1.00 26.55
N LEU A 135 3.45 -0.44 27.37
CA LEU A 135 2.97 -0.94 28.65
C LEU A 135 1.47 -0.60 28.71
N GLY A 136 0.60 -1.44 28.15
CA GLY A 136 -0.83 -1.14 28.18
C GLY A 136 -1.77 -2.28 27.87
N GLU A 137 -1.38 -3.25 27.05
CA GLU A 137 -2.16 -4.47 26.85
C GLU A 137 -1.20 -5.65 26.82
N ALA A 138 -1.64 -6.79 27.34
CA ALA A 138 -0.84 -7.99 27.59
C ALA A 138 0.16 -8.28 26.46
N PRO A 139 1.36 -8.82 26.75
CA PRO A 139 2.28 -9.24 25.70
C PRO A 139 1.48 -10.10 24.71
N LEU A 140 1.57 -9.77 23.43
CA LEU A 140 1.06 -10.61 22.36
C LEU A 140 1.58 -12.02 22.67
N LYS A 141 0.70 -12.93 23.12
CA LYS A 141 1.07 -14.33 23.18
C LYS A 141 1.21 -14.73 21.73
N GLU A 142 2.45 -14.86 21.25
CA GLU A 142 2.70 -15.61 20.03
C GLU A 142 1.99 -16.95 20.19
N VAL A 143 0.88 -17.13 19.46
CA VAL A 143 0.20 -18.42 19.40
C VAL A 143 1.06 -19.29 18.51
N GLY A 144 2.03 -19.94 19.17
CA GLY A 144 2.90 -21.00 18.70
C GLY A 144 2.86 -21.34 17.22
N SER A 145 3.71 -20.69 16.43
CA SER A 145 4.47 -21.41 15.41
C SER A 145 5.89 -21.49 15.92
N LYS A 146 6.30 -22.69 16.40
CA LYS A 146 7.70 -23.03 16.68
C LYS A 146 8.58 -22.38 15.62
N ILE A 147 9.41 -21.40 16.01
CA ILE A 147 10.44 -20.87 15.14
C ILE A 147 11.32 -22.07 14.75
N ARG A 148 11.13 -22.58 13.54
CA ARG A 148 12.02 -23.59 12.97
C ARG A 148 13.22 -22.83 12.46
N THR A 149 14.28 -22.79 13.24
CA THR A 149 15.59 -22.41 12.71
C THR A 149 15.91 -23.40 11.59
N LEU A 150 15.94 -22.91 10.35
CA LEU A 150 16.39 -23.71 9.21
C LEU A 150 17.85 -24.09 9.47
N GLN A 151 18.20 -25.36 9.28
CA GLN A 151 19.50 -25.96 9.67
C GLN A 151 20.75 -25.28 9.08
N TYR A 152 20.59 -24.33 8.16
CA TYR A 152 21.68 -23.77 7.36
C TYR A 152 22.23 -22.42 7.84
N TYR A 153 21.60 -21.78 8.83
CA TYR A 153 22.11 -20.52 9.39
C TYR A 153 22.52 -20.71 10.85
N ASP A 154 23.77 -21.13 11.05
CA ASP A 154 24.45 -21.06 12.35
C ASP A 154 24.76 -19.60 12.70
N ALA A 155 23.76 -18.85 13.15
CA ALA A 155 24.01 -17.60 13.89
C ALA A 155 24.13 -17.97 15.38
N ARG A 156 25.34 -18.29 15.83
CA ARG A 156 25.63 -18.44 17.25
C ARG A 156 25.60 -17.06 17.93
N ALA A 157 24.86 -16.99 19.03
CA ALA A 157 24.87 -15.88 19.97
C ALA A 157 26.23 -15.74 20.67
#